data_AF-A0A423KSY9-F1
#
_entry.id   AF-A0A423KSY9-F1
#
_cell.length_a   1.000
_cell.length_b   1.000
_cell.length_c   1.000
_cell.angle_alpha   90.00
_cell.angle_beta   90.00
_cell.angle_gamma   90.00
#
_symmetry.space_group_name_H-M   'P 1'
#
loop_
_entity.id
_entity.type
_entity.pdbx_description
1 polymer ?
#
loop_
_entity_poly.entity_id
_entity_poly.type
_entity_poly.pdbx_seq_one_letter_code
_entity_poly.pdbx_strand_id
1 'polypeptide(L)'
;MHTTIIIFFGLVLLALMLYIGERVGFSRQTLTYSFVFLWLALTVINGAVGVVTAGQPVSSELVVGTVVFSVPVAALVLFMVLNRA
;
A
#
# COMPACT_ATOMS: atom_id res chain seq x y z
N MET A 1 -10.50 -7.22 -12.43
CA MET A 1 -9.14 -6.71 -12.72
C MET A 1 -8.85 -5.34 -12.11
N HIS A 2 -9.68 -4.75 -11.24
CA HIS A 2 -9.41 -3.45 -10.57
C HIS A 2 -8.44 -3.60 -9.37
N THR A 3 -8.77 -4.51 -8.45
CA THR A 3 -7.99 -4.78 -7.22
C THR A 3 -6.54 -5.19 -7.51
N THR A 4 -6.31 -6.02 -8.52
CA THR A 4 -4.96 -6.45 -8.93
C THR A 4 -4.10 -5.28 -9.40
N ILE A 5 -4.67 -4.34 -10.17
CA ILE A 5 -3.97 -3.16 -10.67
C ILE A 5 -3.57 -2.25 -9.50
N ILE A 6 -4.46 -2.08 -8.53
CA ILE A 6 -4.18 -1.24 -7.35
C ILE A 6 -3.10 -1.86 -6.47
N ILE A 7 -3.15 -3.17 -6.24
CA ILE A 7 -2.08 -3.88 -5.51
C ILE A 7 -0.75 -3.74 -6.25
N PHE A 8 -0.74 -3.91 -7.58
CA PHE A 8 0.46 -3.70 -8.39
C PHE A 8 1.01 -2.29 -8.22
N PHE A 9 0.15 -1.27 -8.26
CA PHE A 9 0.53 0.11 -8.03
C PHE A 9 1.16 0.32 -6.65
N GLY A 10 0.62 -0.34 -5.61
CA GLY A 10 1.18 -0.32 -4.27
C GLY A 10 2.55 -0.96 -4.14
N LEU A 11 2.77 -2.08 -4.83
CA LEU A 11 4.08 -2.73 -4.87
C LEU A 11 5.11 -1.89 -5.63
N VAL A 12 4.71 -1.26 -6.73
CA VAL A 12 5.58 -0.32 -7.48
C VAL A 12 5.91 0.91 -6.62
N LEU A 13 4.92 1.48 -5.94
CA LEU A 13 5.12 2.61 -5.05
C LEU A 13 6.03 2.26 -3.87
N LEU A 14 5.84 1.07 -3.27
CA LEU A 14 6.72 0.55 -2.23
C LEU A 14 8.17 0.45 -2.74
N ALA A 15 8.37 -0.15 -3.90
CA ALA A 15 9.68 -0.29 -4.51
C ALA A 15 10.34 1.07 -4.77
N LEU A 16 9.58 2.05 -5.27
CA LEU A 16 10.05 3.41 -5.48
C LEU A 16 10.42 4.10 -4.16
N MET A 17 9.58 4.01 -3.13
CA MET A 17 9.86 4.61 -1.83
C MET A 17 11.10 4.01 -1.19
N LEU A 18 11.29 2.69 -1.26
CA LEU A 18 12.50 2.04 -0.75
C LEU A 18 13.74 2.44 -1.56
N TYR A 19 13.65 2.39 -2.90
CA TYR A 19 14.76 2.73 -3.78
C TYR A 19 15.21 4.19 -3.63
N ILE A 20 14.28 5.14 -3.66
CA ILE A 20 14.58 6.57 -3.52
C ILE A 20 14.96 6.87 -2.07
N GLY A 21 14.24 6.28 -1.12
CA GLY A 21 14.46 6.48 0.31
C GLY A 21 15.87 6.12 0.78
N GLU A 22 16.38 4.99 0.31
CA GLU A 22 17.76 4.58 0.56
C GLU A 22 18.77 5.55 -0.08
N ARG A 23 18.50 6.05 -1.29
CA ARG A 23 19.40 6.99 -1.99
C ARG A 23 19.42 8.39 -1.38
N VAL A 24 18.32 8.81 -0.77
CA VAL A 24 18.20 10.10 -0.08
C VAL A 24 18.73 10.03 1.36
N GLY A 25 18.94 8.83 1.90
CA GLY A 25 19.44 8.62 3.26
C GLY A 25 18.36 8.67 4.33
N PHE A 26 17.10 8.43 3.98
CA PHE A 26 16.03 8.33 4.97
C PHE A 26 16.19 7.09 5.85
N SER A 27 15.85 7.23 7.12
CA SER A 27 15.82 6.08 8.03
C SER A 27 14.77 5.07 7.56
N ARG A 28 15.04 3.78 7.79
CA ARG A 28 14.09 2.70 7.48
C ARG A 28 12.75 2.93 8.18
N GLN A 29 12.75 3.44 9.40
CA GLN A 29 11.53 3.78 10.16
C GLN A 29 10.71 4.87 9.44
N THR A 30 11.37 5.95 9.00
CA THR A 30 10.71 7.03 8.26
C THR A 30 10.05 6.49 6.99
N LEU A 31 10.75 5.66 6.21
CA LEU A 31 10.20 5.06 4.98
C LEU A 31 9.01 4.16 5.25
N THR A 32 9.08 3.39 6.33
CA THR A 32 8.00 2.51 6.78
C THR A 32 6.75 3.28 7.10
N TYR A 33 6.84 4.23 8.03
CA TYR A 33 5.68 4.97 8.50
C TYR A 33 5.09 5.81 7.37
N SER A 34 5.95 6.40 6.54
CA SER A 34 5.52 7.16 5.36
C SER A 34 4.76 6.27 4.38
N PHE A 35 5.28 5.09 4.05
CA PHE A 35 4.61 4.17 3.14
C PHE A 35 3.28 3.68 3.72
N VAL A 36 3.27 3.22 4.97
CA VAL A 36 2.05 2.70 5.62
C VAL A 36 0.96 3.76 5.65
N PHE A 37 1.29 5.00 6.05
CA PHE A 37 0.31 6.09 6.13
C PHE A 37 -0.19 6.49 4.75
N LEU A 38 0.71 6.66 3.78
CA LEU A 38 0.35 7.03 2.42
C LEU A 38 -0.48 5.93 1.75
N TRP A 39 -0.10 4.67 1.92
CA TRP A 39 -0.80 3.52 1.36
C TRP A 39 -2.18 3.31 1.98
N LEU A 40 -2.31 3.55 3.29
CA LEU A 40 -3.59 3.55 3.97
C LEU A 40 -4.53 4.62 3.38
N ALA A 41 -4.03 5.84 3.20
CA ALA A 41 -4.82 6.93 2.60
C ALA A 41 -5.29 6.59 1.19
N LEU A 42 -4.40 6.06 0.33
CA LEU A 42 -4.76 5.61 -1.02
C LEU A 42 -5.79 4.47 -1.02
N THR A 43 -5.66 3.52 -0.09
CA THR A 43 -6.62 2.41 0.06
C THR A 43 -8.01 2.95 0.43
N VAL A 44 -8.09 3.89 1.37
CA VAL A 44 -9.36 4.50 1.80
C VAL A 44 -10.00 5.29 0.65
N ILE A 45 -9.21 6.11 -0.07
CA ILE A 45 -9.69 6.86 -1.24
C ILE A 45 -10.22 5.89 -2.30
N ASN A 46 -9.49 4.82 -2.58
CA ASN A 46 -9.91 3.81 -3.54
C ASN A 46 -11.23 3.12 -3.14
N GLY A 47 -11.37 2.73 -1.87
CA GLY A 47 -12.62 2.16 -1.37
C GLY A 47 -13.79 3.14 -1.46
N ALA A 48 -13.56 4.42 -1.14
CA ALA A 48 -14.58 5.47 -1.29
C ALA A 48 -15.00 5.67 -2.76
N VAL A 49 -14.04 5.66 -3.70
CA VAL A 49 -14.32 5.71 -5.14
C VAL A 49 -15.12 4.48 -5.59
N GLY A 50 -14.80 3.29 -5.08
CA GLY A 50 -15.56 2.06 -5.36
C GLY A 50 -17.03 2.16 -4.93
N VAL A 51 -17.30 2.72 -3.74
CA VAL A 51 -18.67 2.94 -3.25
C VAL A 51 -19.39 4.02 -4.07
N VAL A 52 -18.77 5.19 -4.26
CA VAL A 52 -19.42 6.38 -4.84
C VAL A 52 -19.60 6.26 -6.35
N THR A 53 -18.59 5.74 -7.06
CA THR A 53 -18.57 5.72 -8.53
C THR A 53 -19.06 4.39 -9.10
N ALA A 54 -18.73 3.26 -8.46
CA ALA A 54 -19.10 1.93 -8.95
C ALA A 54 -20.34 1.35 -8.25
N GLY A 55 -20.93 2.07 -7.28
CA GLY A 55 -22.11 1.64 -6.54
C GLY A 55 -21.91 0.35 -5.74
N GLN A 56 -20.65 0.00 -5.43
CA GLN A 56 -20.34 -1.21 -4.70
C GLN A 56 -20.79 -1.08 -3.24
N PRO A 57 -21.29 -2.17 -2.62
CA PRO A 57 -21.65 -2.12 -1.20
C PRO A 57 -20.39 -1.91 -0.35
N VAL A 58 -20.53 -1.11 0.71
CA VAL A 58 -19.44 -0.76 1.63
C VAL A 58 -18.74 -2.00 2.20
N SER A 59 -19.48 -3.08 2.46
CA SER A 59 -18.91 -4.34 2.94
C SER A 59 -17.96 -5.00 1.93
N SER A 60 -18.28 -4.93 0.64
CA SER A 60 -17.42 -5.45 -0.43
C SER A 60 -16.12 -4.63 -0.52
N GLU A 61 -16.25 -3.30 -0.52
CA GLU A 61 -15.08 -2.39 -0.57
C GLU A 61 -14.22 -2.47 0.70
N LEU A 62 -14.80 -2.82 1.86
CA LEU A 62 -14.05 -3.08 3.08
C LEU A 62 -13.17 -4.33 2.96
N VAL A 63 -13.72 -5.43 2.43
CA VAL A 63 -12.96 -6.67 2.22
C VAL A 63 -11.86 -6.43 1.18
N VAL A 64 -12.21 -5.79 0.06
CA VAL A 64 -11.26 -5.43 -1.00
C VAL A 64 -10.18 -4.50 -0.46
N GLY A 65 -10.54 -3.44 0.25
CA GLY A 65 -9.62 -2.50 0.88
C GLY A 65 -8.67 -3.16 1.87
N THR A 66 -9.16 -4.15 2.64
CA THR A 66 -8.31 -4.93 3.55
C THR A 66 -7.23 -5.69 2.78
N VAL A 67 -7.58 -6.34 1.67
CA VAL A 67 -6.60 -7.05 0.83
C VAL A 67 -5.63 -6.07 0.14
N VAL A 68 -6.15 -4.97 -0.39
CA VAL A 68 -5.36 -3.93 -1.07
C VAL A 68 -4.34 -3.28 -0.12
N PHE A 69 -4.70 -3.07 1.13
CA PHE A 69 -3.78 -2.54 2.14
C PHE A 69 -2.78 -3.59 2.62
N SER A 70 -3.27 -4.78 2.98
CA SER A 70 -2.45 -5.81 3.63
C SER A 70 -1.36 -6.38 2.73
N VAL A 71 -1.59 -6.55 1.42
CA VAL A 71 -0.59 -7.16 0.52
C VAL A 71 0.70 -6.32 0.42
N PRO A 72 0.65 -5.01 0.12
CA PRO A 72 1.87 -4.20 0.06
C PRO A 72 2.51 -3.99 1.44
N VAL A 73 1.71 -3.92 2.51
CA VAL A 73 2.25 -3.85 3.88
C VAL A 73 2.97 -5.15 4.26
N ALA A 74 2.43 -6.32 3.89
CA ALA A 74 3.08 -7.61 4.09
C ALA A 74 4.39 -7.68 3.30
N ALA A 75 4.42 -7.17 2.07
CA ALA A 75 5.65 -7.08 1.27
C ALA A 75 6.70 -6.17 1.93
N LEU A 76 6.29 -5.03 2.49
CA LEU A 76 7.17 -4.15 3.26
C LEU A 76 7.73 -4.86 4.50
N VAL A 77 6.89 -5.54 5.28
CA VAL A 77 7.32 -6.30 6.46
C VAL A 77 8.29 -7.41 6.06
N LEU A 78 8.00 -8.15 4.99
CA LEU A 78 8.89 -9.17 4.45
C LEU A 78 10.25 -8.57 4.05
N PHE A 79 10.26 -7.45 3.33
CA PHE A 79 11.46 -6.74 2.95
C PHE A 79 12.30 -6.35 4.19
N MET A 80 11.66 -5.86 5.26
CA MET A 80 12.38 -5.53 6.49
C MET A 80 13.00 -6.74 7.15
N VAL A 81 12.26 -7.86 7.24
CA VAL A 81 12.74 -9.09 7.87
C VAL A 81 13.94 -9.63 7.12
N LEU A 82 13.88 -9.66 5.79
CA LEU A 82 14.97 -10.16 4.94
C LEU A 82 16.21 -9.26 4.98
N ASN A 83 16.05 -7.95 5.17
CA ASN A 83 17.16 -6.98 5.20
C ASN A 83 17.64 -6.63 6.61
N ARG A 84 17.35 -7.46 7.63
CA ARG A 84 18.03 -7.41 8.93
C ARG A 84 19.42 -8.04 8.80
N ALA A 85 20.37 -7.29 8.26
CA ALA A 85 21.81 -7.56 8.28
C ALA A 85 22.54 -6.25 8.56
#